data_AF-A0A7J2SPG7-F1
#
_entry.id   AF-A0A7J2SPG7-F1
#
_cell.length_a   1.000
_cell.length_b   1.000
_cell.length_c   1.000
_cell.angle_alpha   90.00
_cell.angle_beta   90.00
_cell.angle_gamma   90.00
#
_symmetry.space_group_name_H-M   'P 1'
#
loop_
_entity.id
_entity.type
_entity.pdbx_description
1 polymer ?
#
loop_
_entity_poly.entity_id
_entity_poly.type
_entity_poly.pdbx_seq_one_letter_code
_entity_poly.pdbx_strand_id
1 'polypeptide(L)'
;MAKKGEMWGKIGSWAFLIGIVVALIVGLYAAYANPTTFFYGSDVGGWIAWLLAVIGAIVGLVSAYGMGTITEKEIPNFLLAGVALIAIGAASNIFVGIKPWIGAIFNGVATSLAIFIAPMMGILAIKAIWDIGKD
;
A
#
# COMPACT_ATOMS: atom_id res chain seq x y z
N MET A 1 18.06 -25.40 -2.93
CA MET A 1 17.56 -24.24 -3.70
C MET A 1 16.14 -23.80 -3.31
N ALA A 2 15.27 -24.67 -2.78
CA ALA A 2 13.92 -24.31 -2.29
C ALA A 2 13.87 -23.25 -1.17
N LYS A 3 14.91 -23.17 -0.32
CA LYS A 3 14.96 -22.30 0.87
C LYS A 3 14.99 -20.78 0.59
N LYS A 4 15.47 -20.36 -0.59
CA LYS A 4 15.66 -18.93 -0.92
C LYS A 4 14.36 -18.27 -1.36
N GLY A 5 13.57 -18.94 -2.22
CA GLY A 5 12.25 -18.45 -2.65
C GLY A 5 11.26 -18.33 -1.51
N GLU A 6 11.22 -19.33 -0.61
CA GLU A 6 10.38 -19.28 0.60
C GLU A 6 10.73 -18.12 1.53
N MET A 7 12.02 -17.77 1.64
CA MET A 7 12.48 -16.66 2.48
C MET A 7 12.04 -15.30 1.92
N TRP A 8 12.19 -15.08 0.61
CA TRP A 8 11.74 -13.84 -0.03
C TRP A 8 10.22 -13.70 -0.05
N GLY A 9 9.49 -14.80 -0.25
CA GLY A 9 8.03 -14.82 -0.12
C GLY A 9 7.58 -14.45 1.31
N LYS A 10 8.26 -14.97 2.34
CA LYS A 10 7.98 -14.55 3.74
C LYS A 10 8.27 -13.07 3.95
N ILE A 11 9.39 -12.55 3.44
CA ILE A 11 9.74 -11.13 3.56
C ILE A 11 8.69 -10.24 2.90
N GLY A 12 8.23 -10.58 1.69
CA GLY A 12 7.16 -9.84 0.99
C GLY A 12 5.84 -9.83 1.78
N SER A 13 5.47 -10.97 2.37
CA SER A 13 4.25 -11.10 3.18
C SER A 13 4.32 -10.23 4.44
N TRP A 14 5.46 -10.29 5.15
CA TRP A 14 5.69 -9.47 6.33
C TRP A 14 5.73 -7.98 6.01
N ALA A 15 6.37 -7.58 4.90
CA ALA A 15 6.38 -6.18 4.48
C ALA A 15 4.98 -5.67 4.13
N PHE A 16 4.14 -6.48 3.49
CA PHE A 16 2.74 -6.15 3.22
C PHE A 16 1.93 -5.99 4.51
N LEU A 17 2.10 -6.91 5.47
CA LEU A 17 1.43 -6.84 6.77
C LEU A 17 1.88 -5.62 7.58
N ILE A 18 3.17 -5.29 7.56
CA ILE A 18 3.71 -4.08 8.20
C ILE A 18 3.07 -2.83 7.60
N GLY A 19 2.95 -2.74 6.26
CA GLY A 19 2.27 -1.64 5.60
C GLY A 19 0.82 -1.45 6.08
N ILE A 20 0.08 -2.55 6.23
CA ILE A 20 -1.30 -2.52 6.77
C ILE A 20 -1.31 -2.07 8.24
N VAL A 21 -0.42 -2.60 9.07
CA VAL A 21 -0.37 -2.23 10.50
C VAL A 21 -0.04 -0.75 10.65
N VAL A 22 0.92 -0.22 9.87
CA VAL A 22 1.23 1.22 9.87
C VAL A 22 0.01 2.03 9.42
N ALA A 23 -0.72 1.60 8.39
CA ALA A 23 -1.94 2.28 7.95
C ALA A 23 -3.01 2.36 9.05
N LEU A 24 -3.20 1.26 9.81
CA LEU A 24 -4.11 1.24 10.96
C LEU A 24 -3.67 2.18 12.07
N ILE A 25 -2.37 2.18 12.40
CA ILE A 25 -1.82 3.07 13.43
C ILE A 25 -1.99 4.54 13.01
N VAL A 26 -1.74 4.88 11.75
CA VAL A 26 -1.95 6.24 11.22
C VAL A 26 -3.43 6.64 11.31
N GLY A 27 -4.36 5.76 10.94
CA GLY A 27 -5.79 6.04 11.06
C GLY A 27 -6.23 6.28 12.51
N LEU A 28 -5.77 5.44 13.45
CA LEU A 28 -6.05 5.61 14.88
C LEU A 28 -5.43 6.90 15.43
N TYR A 29 -4.19 7.22 15.03
CA TYR A 29 -3.51 8.43 15.44
C TYR A 29 -4.20 9.68 14.89
N ALA A 30 -4.60 9.69 13.62
CA ALA A 30 -5.35 10.79 13.02
C ALA A 30 -6.67 11.05 13.76
N ALA A 31 -7.37 9.99 14.16
CA ALA A 31 -8.60 10.09 14.95
C ALA A 31 -8.38 10.62 16.38
N TYR A 32 -7.28 10.25 17.02
CA TYR A 32 -6.97 10.66 18.39
C TYR A 32 -6.38 12.07 18.48
N ALA A 33 -5.37 12.36 17.66
CA ALA A 33 -4.56 13.56 17.80
C ALA A 33 -5.12 14.76 17.02
N ASN A 34 -5.61 14.56 15.79
CA ASN A 34 -6.07 15.66 14.93
C ASN A 34 -7.12 15.22 13.88
N PRO A 35 -8.39 14.98 14.29
CA PRO A 35 -9.41 14.41 13.41
C PRO A 35 -9.86 15.32 12.25
N THR A 36 -9.45 16.59 12.23
CA THR A 36 -9.87 17.58 11.23
C THR A 36 -8.74 18.02 10.29
N THR A 37 -7.50 17.60 10.53
CA THR A 37 -6.35 17.99 9.70
C THR A 37 -5.79 16.81 8.93
N PHE A 38 -5.32 17.07 7.71
CA PHE A 38 -4.68 16.04 6.90
C PHE A 38 -3.32 15.64 7.49
N PHE A 39 -3.24 14.45 8.09
CA PHE A 39 -2.06 13.94 8.79
C PHE A 39 -0.77 14.04 7.96
N TYR A 40 -0.87 13.71 6.67
CA TYR A 40 0.25 13.71 5.73
C TYR A 40 0.72 15.10 5.30
N GLY A 41 0.03 16.17 5.72
CA GLY A 41 0.51 17.55 5.58
C GLY A 41 1.52 17.97 6.66
N SER A 42 1.74 17.14 7.69
CA SER A 42 2.74 17.38 8.73
C SER A 42 4.12 16.79 8.36
N ASP A 43 5.20 17.30 8.98
CA ASP A 43 6.55 16.75 8.78
C ASP A 43 6.64 15.25 9.09
N VAL A 44 6.04 14.83 10.21
CA VAL A 44 6.00 13.42 10.63
C VAL A 44 5.19 12.59 9.62
N GLY A 45 4.05 13.11 9.17
CA GLY A 45 3.24 12.48 8.14
C GLY A 45 4.02 12.29 6.83
N GLY A 46 4.76 13.31 6.39
CA GLY A 46 5.61 13.24 5.21
C GLY A 46 6.65 12.12 5.28
N TRP A 47 7.34 11.97 6.41
CA TRP A 47 8.29 10.87 6.62
C TRP A 47 7.64 9.49 6.60
N ILE A 48 6.43 9.38 7.16
CA ILE A 48 5.67 8.11 7.13
C ILE A 48 5.19 7.81 5.70
N ALA A 49 4.73 8.80 4.94
CA ALA A 49 4.37 8.62 3.54
C ALA A 49 5.57 8.14 2.72
N TRP A 50 6.74 8.77 2.93
CA TRP A 50 7.98 8.35 2.28
C TRP A 50 8.33 6.89 2.63
N LEU A 51 8.27 6.52 3.91
CA LEU A 51 8.53 5.16 4.36
C LEU A 51 7.58 4.14 3.70
N LEU A 52 6.27 4.42 3.70
CA LEU A 52 5.27 3.56 3.06
C LEU A 52 5.52 3.43 1.56
N ALA A 53 5.81 4.53 0.87
CA ALA A 53 6.08 4.51 -0.56
C ALA A 53 7.33 3.68 -0.89
N VAL A 54 8.42 3.82 -0.11
CA VAL A 54 9.66 3.06 -0.29
C VAL A 54 9.44 1.58 -0.03
N ILE A 55 8.78 1.20 1.06
CA ILE A 55 8.49 -0.21 1.35
C ILE A 55 7.60 -0.79 0.24
N GLY A 56 6.58 -0.05 -0.20
CA GLY A 56 5.71 -0.45 -1.31
C GLY A 56 6.48 -0.70 -2.61
N ALA A 57 7.40 0.20 -2.96
CA ALA A 57 8.27 0.05 -4.11
C ALA A 57 9.17 -1.19 -4.00
N ILE A 58 9.78 -1.43 -2.84
CA ILE A 58 10.62 -2.62 -2.59
C ILE A 58 9.81 -3.90 -2.77
N VAL A 59 8.62 -3.98 -2.19
CA VAL A 59 7.74 -5.15 -2.35
C VAL A 59 7.34 -5.34 -3.82
N GLY A 60 7.10 -4.24 -4.55
CA GLY A 60 6.80 -4.26 -5.98
C GLY A 60 7.95 -4.84 -6.79
N LEU A 61 9.17 -4.39 -6.55
CA LEU A 61 10.37 -4.91 -7.21
C LEU A 61 10.58 -6.40 -6.89
N VAL A 62 10.53 -6.78 -5.61
CA VAL A 62 10.71 -8.19 -5.19
C VAL A 62 9.66 -9.09 -5.84
N SER A 63 8.41 -8.63 -5.92
CA SER A 63 7.31 -9.35 -6.58
C SER A 63 7.50 -9.41 -8.10
N ALA A 64 7.94 -8.32 -8.72
CA ALA A 64 8.24 -8.26 -10.15
C ALA A 64 9.34 -9.25 -10.56
N TYR A 65 10.36 -9.49 -9.73
CA TYR A 65 11.39 -10.50 -10.03
C TYR A 65 11.01 -11.94 -9.66
N GLY A 66 9.74 -12.22 -9.35
CA GLY A 66 9.27 -13.57 -9.03
C GLY A 66 9.78 -14.11 -7.69
N MET A 67 10.34 -13.24 -6.85
CA MET A 67 10.82 -13.57 -5.51
C MET A 67 9.80 -13.20 -4.42
N GLY A 68 8.72 -12.50 -4.77
CA GLY A 68 7.72 -12.01 -3.83
C GLY A 68 6.60 -12.99 -3.51
N THR A 69 5.60 -12.46 -2.82
CA THR A 69 4.37 -13.17 -2.45
C THR A 69 3.37 -13.31 -3.59
N ILE A 70 3.44 -12.42 -4.58
CA ILE A 70 2.49 -12.37 -5.70
C ILE A 70 3.03 -13.26 -6.81
N THR A 71 2.37 -14.38 -7.07
CA THR A 71 2.72 -15.24 -8.20
C THR A 71 2.23 -14.63 -9.52
N GLU A 72 2.82 -15.03 -10.66
CA GLU A 72 2.43 -14.50 -11.98
C GLU A 72 0.94 -14.66 -12.28
N LYS A 73 0.34 -15.77 -11.82
CA LYS A 73 -1.09 -16.06 -11.97
C LYS A 73 -1.99 -15.14 -11.13
N GLU A 74 -1.43 -14.58 -10.06
CA GLU A 74 -2.16 -13.71 -9.14
C GLU A 74 -2.00 -12.23 -9.49
N ILE A 75 -1.05 -11.87 -10.38
CA ILE A 75 -0.82 -10.48 -10.81
C ILE A 75 -2.12 -9.80 -11.26
N PRO A 76 -2.98 -10.39 -12.13
CA PRO A 76 -4.21 -9.71 -12.57
C PRO A 76 -5.17 -9.40 -11.42
N ASN A 77 -5.38 -10.36 -10.51
CA ASN A 77 -6.26 -10.20 -9.35
C ASN A 77 -5.69 -9.18 -8.35
N PHE A 78 -4.36 -9.24 -8.13
CA PHE A 78 -3.67 -8.26 -7.30
C PHE A 78 -3.78 -6.86 -7.88
N LEU A 79 -3.59 -6.70 -9.19
CA LEU A 79 -3.71 -5.42 -9.86
C LEU A 79 -5.14 -4.86 -9.72
N LEU A 80 -6.15 -5.69 -9.90
CA LEU A 80 -7.55 -5.28 -9.73
C LEU A 80 -7.83 -4.80 -8.29
N ALA A 81 -7.44 -5.59 -7.28
CA ALA A 81 -7.60 -5.23 -5.88
C ALA A 81 -6.81 -3.96 -5.52
N GLY A 82 -5.58 -3.83 -6.03
CA GLY A 82 -4.74 -2.66 -5.81
C GLY A 82 -5.32 -1.39 -6.42
N VAL A 83 -5.88 -1.46 -7.64
CA VAL A 83 -6.60 -0.32 -8.24
C VAL A 83 -7.79 0.09 -7.38
N ALA A 84 -8.58 -0.86 -6.89
CA ALA A 84 -9.71 -0.56 -6.00
C ALA A 84 -9.24 0.15 -4.71
N LEU A 85 -8.16 -0.35 -4.08
CA LEU A 85 -7.61 0.25 -2.87
C LEU A 85 -7.02 1.65 -3.11
N ILE A 86 -6.32 1.86 -4.23
CA ILE A 86 -5.81 3.17 -4.62
C ILE A 86 -6.96 4.14 -4.87
N ALA A 87 -8.02 3.70 -5.57
CA ALA A 87 -9.21 4.51 -5.81
C ALA A 87 -9.90 4.91 -4.49
N ILE A 88 -10.02 3.98 -3.54
CA ILE A 88 -10.55 4.27 -2.20
C ILE A 88 -9.67 5.29 -1.47
N GLY A 89 -8.34 5.17 -1.54
CA GLY A 89 -7.43 6.13 -0.93
C GLY A 89 -7.47 7.51 -1.59
N ALA A 90 -7.60 7.58 -2.91
CA ALA A 90 -7.77 8.84 -3.65
C ALA A 90 -9.11 9.51 -3.31
N ALA A 91 -10.17 8.72 -3.11
CA ALA A 91 -11.48 9.20 -2.70
C ALA A 91 -11.63 9.35 -1.18
N SER A 92 -10.59 9.12 -0.39
CA SER A 92 -10.68 8.99 1.07
C SER A 92 -11.25 10.22 1.79
N ASN A 93 -11.21 11.40 1.16
CA ASN A 93 -11.80 12.63 1.71
C ASN A 93 -13.31 12.54 1.92
N ILE A 94 -14.01 11.61 1.25
CA ILE A 94 -15.44 11.34 1.51
C ILE A 94 -15.70 10.96 2.99
N PHE A 95 -14.69 10.41 3.68
CA PHE A 95 -14.83 9.97 5.05
C PHE A 95 -14.71 11.11 6.08
N VAL A 96 -14.13 12.27 5.73
CA VAL A 96 -13.85 13.37 6.68
C VAL A 96 -15.13 13.93 7.33
N GLY A 97 -16.27 13.86 6.64
CA GLY A 97 -17.56 14.29 7.18
C GLY A 97 -18.16 13.36 8.25
N ILE A 98 -17.61 12.15 8.43
CA ILE A 98 -18.19 11.13 9.30
C ILE A 98 -17.66 11.30 10.74
N LYS A 99 -18.53 11.81 11.60
CA LYS A 99 -18.28 12.06 13.03
C LYS A 99 -18.71 10.87 13.89
N PRO A 100 -18.20 10.73 15.14
CA PRO A 100 -17.26 11.63 15.81
C PRO A 100 -15.78 11.42 15.42
N TRP A 101 -15.31 10.18 15.20
CA TRP A 101 -13.90 9.89 14.88
C TRP A 101 -13.70 8.80 13.83
N ILE A 102 -14.74 8.05 13.48
CA ILE A 102 -14.63 6.92 12.54
C ILE A 102 -14.22 7.38 11.14
N GLY A 103 -14.65 8.58 10.72
CA GLY A 103 -14.26 9.17 9.44
C GLY A 103 -12.76 9.40 9.31
N ALA A 104 -12.13 9.91 10.38
CA ALA A 104 -10.69 10.12 10.42
C ALA A 104 -9.91 8.81 10.36
N ILE A 105 -10.41 7.74 10.99
CA ILE A 105 -9.80 6.40 10.89
C ILE A 105 -9.84 5.91 9.45
N PHE A 106 -11.02 5.91 8.81
CA PHE A 106 -11.14 5.43 7.43
C PHE A 106 -10.33 6.28 6.45
N ASN A 107 -10.33 7.61 6.61
CA ASN A 107 -9.53 8.50 5.78
C ASN A 107 -8.03 8.19 5.91
N GLY A 108 -7.52 8.11 7.15
CA GLY A 108 -6.12 7.82 7.42
C GLY A 108 -5.68 6.46 6.90
N VAL A 109 -6.46 5.41 7.16
CA VAL A 109 -6.16 4.05 6.68
C VAL A 109 -6.17 4.00 5.15
N ALA A 110 -7.23 4.51 4.51
CA ALA A 110 -7.37 4.48 3.06
C ALA A 110 -6.22 5.21 2.36
N THR A 111 -5.88 6.41 2.86
CA THR A 111 -4.76 7.21 2.32
C THR A 111 -3.42 6.48 2.49
N SER A 112 -3.17 5.93 3.68
CA SER A 112 -1.94 5.18 3.99
C SER A 112 -1.77 3.97 3.07
N LEU A 113 -2.84 3.19 2.90
CA LEU A 113 -2.84 2.01 2.03
C LEU A 113 -2.60 2.41 0.58
N ALA A 114 -3.21 3.49 0.09
CA ALA A 114 -2.94 3.95 -1.27
C ALA A 114 -1.49 4.39 -1.46
N ILE A 115 -0.90 5.12 -0.52
CA ILE A 115 0.53 5.51 -0.57
C ILE A 115 1.43 4.28 -0.62
N PHE A 116 1.11 3.25 0.17
CA PHE A 116 1.86 2.00 0.20
C PHE A 116 1.71 1.17 -1.08
N ILE A 117 0.48 1.03 -1.58
CA ILE A 117 0.15 0.10 -2.67
C ILE A 117 0.45 0.70 -4.04
N ALA A 118 0.29 2.01 -4.23
CA ALA A 118 0.51 2.69 -5.51
C ALA A 118 1.87 2.40 -6.17
N PRO A 119 3.02 2.53 -5.49
CA PRO A 119 4.32 2.24 -6.12
C PRO A 119 4.48 0.76 -6.46
N MET A 120 4.00 -0.15 -5.61
CA MET A 120 4.00 -1.59 -5.89
C MET A 120 3.21 -1.92 -7.16
N MET A 121 2.02 -1.35 -7.25
CA MET A 121 1.09 -1.47 -8.37
C MET A 121 1.67 -0.92 -9.67
N GLY A 122 2.30 0.25 -9.62
CA GLY A 122 2.96 0.84 -10.78
C GLY A 122 4.05 -0.07 -11.36
N ILE A 123 4.90 -0.63 -10.50
CA ILE A 123 5.97 -1.56 -10.91
C ILE A 123 5.38 -2.82 -11.55
N LEU A 124 4.38 -3.43 -10.92
CA LEU A 124 3.76 -4.65 -11.43
C LEU A 124 2.99 -4.42 -12.73
N ALA A 125 2.32 -3.26 -12.87
CA ALA A 125 1.64 -2.89 -14.11
C ALA A 125 2.63 -2.71 -15.27
N ILE A 126 3.77 -2.05 -15.02
CA ILE A 126 4.84 -1.92 -16.03
C ILE A 126 5.36 -3.30 -16.43
N LYS A 127 5.62 -4.18 -15.46
CA LYS A 127 6.04 -5.55 -15.74
C LYS A 127 5.02 -6.29 -16.61
N ALA A 128 3.73 -6.23 -16.26
CA ALA A 128 2.67 -6.90 -17.01
C ALA A 128 2.62 -6.43 -18.48
N ILE A 129 2.78 -5.12 -18.74
CA ILE A 129 2.83 -4.58 -20.10
C ILE A 129 4.07 -5.09 -20.85
N TRP A 130 5.24 -5.08 -20.19
CA TRP A 130 6.48 -5.60 -20.77
C TRP A 130 6.36 -7.08 -21.15
N ASP A 131 5.75 -7.88 -20.27
CA ASP A 131 5.57 -9.31 -20.50
C ASP A 131 4.62 -9.60 -21.67
N ILE A 132 3.63 -8.74 -21.93
CA ILE A 132 2.75 -8.85 -23.11
C ILE A 132 3.49 -8.46 -24.40
N GLY A 133 4.35 -7.45 -24.35
CA GLY A 133 5.03 -6.90 -25.54
C GLY A 133 6.30 -7.64 -25.97
N LYS A 134 6.86 -8.49 -25.11
CA LYS A 134 8.04 -9.31 -25.42
C LYS A 134 7.69 -10.64 -26.13
N ASP A 135 6.43 -11.03 -26.07
CA ASP A 135 5.85 -12.15 -26.82
C ASP A 135 5.47 -11.71 -28.23
#